data_AF-A0A4Q5YPJ7-F1
#
_entry.id   AF-A0A4Q5YPJ7-F1
#
_cell.length_a   1.000
_cell.length_b   1.000
_cell.length_c   1.000
_cell.angle_alpha   90.00
_cell.angle_beta   90.00
_cell.angle_gamma   90.00
#
_symmetry.space_group_name_H-M   'P 1'
#
loop_
_entity.id
_entity.type
_entity.pdbx_description
1 polymer ?
#
loop_
_entity_poly.entity_id
_entity_poly.type
_entity_poly.pdbx_seq_one_letter_code
_entity_poly.pdbx_strand_id
1 'polypeptide(L)'
;MKAFSIILLLIPALLVAHSCAAQNSSLWHGIEREIHYKPDGEDFVLVNGKRRFNRALYGGNTAFRAEAGDLPEFALYLPGMGGNLKFGLIRNRKSKWLTEADKIETRYRPGSVRYTIKDGLLEQGELN
;
A
#
# COMPACT_ATOMS: atom_id res chain seq x y z
N MET A 1 0.18 9.80 56.79
CA MET A 1 -0.83 10.18 55.77
C MET A 1 -0.29 10.34 54.34
N LYS A 2 1.04 10.43 54.09
CA LYS A 2 1.60 10.57 52.72
C LYS A 2 1.72 9.24 51.95
N ALA A 3 1.92 8.11 52.63
CA ALA A 3 2.09 6.79 51.98
C ALA A 3 0.80 6.23 51.34
N PHE A 4 -0.37 6.54 51.92
CA PHE A 4 -1.66 6.05 51.42
C PHE A 4 -2.04 6.71 50.07
N SER A 5 -1.58 7.94 49.82
CA SER A 5 -1.87 8.68 48.60
C SER A 5 -1.04 8.23 47.40
N ILE A 6 0.13 7.60 47.62
CA ILE A 6 1.00 7.06 46.56
C ILE A 6 0.47 5.70 46.08
N ILE A 7 -0.06 4.88 46.99
CA ILE A 7 -0.63 3.56 46.68
C ILE A 7 -1.92 3.69 45.84
N LEU A 8 -2.72 4.74 46.09
CA LEU A 8 -3.95 5.01 45.34
C LEU A 8 -3.71 5.44 43.89
N LEU A 9 -2.52 5.96 43.56
CA LEU A 9 -2.13 6.34 42.19
C LEU A 9 -1.43 5.21 41.41
N LEU A 10 -0.91 4.18 42.09
CA LEU A 10 -0.26 3.03 41.45
C LEU A 10 -1.25 2.01 40.86
N ILE A 11 -2.43 1.87 41.47
CA ILE A 11 -3.47 0.92 41.03
C ILE A 11 -4.06 1.28 39.64
N PRO A 12 -4.41 2.55 39.34
CA PRO A 12 -4.84 2.93 38.00
C PRO A 12 -3.74 2.74 36.96
N ALA A 13 -2.48 3.06 37.30
CA ALA A 13 -1.34 2.92 36.39
C ALA A 13 -1.08 1.45 36.01
N LEU A 14 -1.27 0.53 36.95
CA LEU A 14 -1.14 -0.91 36.70
C LEU A 14 -2.27 -1.43 35.80
N LEU A 15 -3.51 -0.94 35.97
CA LEU A 15 -4.65 -1.32 35.13
C LEU A 15 -4.53 -0.81 33.68
N VAL A 16 -3.97 0.38 33.46
CA VAL A 16 -3.74 0.92 32.10
C VAL A 16 -2.65 0.15 31.35
N ALA A 17 -1.61 -0.33 32.05
CA ALA A 17 -0.52 -1.10 31.43
C ALA A 17 -0.98 -2.45 30.86
N HIS A 18 -1.97 -3.10 31.49
CA HIS A 18 -2.51 -4.39 31.01
C HIS A 18 -3.26 -4.27 29.68
N SER A 19 -3.86 -3.11 29.39
CA SER A 19 -4.58 -2.86 28.14
C SER A 19 -3.65 -2.67 26.92
N CYS A 20 -2.34 -2.54 27.13
CA CYS A 20 -1.36 -2.40 26.04
C CYS A 20 -0.92 -3.75 25.44
N ALA A 21 -1.24 -4.87 26.08
CA ALA A 21 -0.94 -6.22 25.59
C ALA A 21 -2.12 -6.79 24.77
N ALA A 22 -2.56 -6.07 23.73
CA ALA A 22 -3.78 -6.40 23.00
C ALA A 22 -3.59 -7.40 21.83
N GLN A 23 -2.36 -7.75 21.45
CA GLN A 23 -2.12 -8.67 20.34
C GLN A 23 -1.72 -10.06 20.83
N ASN A 24 -2.62 -11.01 20.62
CA ASN A 24 -2.33 -12.44 20.73
C ASN A 24 -1.22 -12.80 19.72
N SER A 25 -0.10 -13.31 20.21
CA SER A 25 1.05 -13.72 19.39
C SER A 25 0.80 -15.01 18.60
N SER A 26 -0.33 -15.70 18.83
CA SER A 26 -0.66 -16.91 18.09
C SER A 26 -0.78 -16.62 16.60
N LEU A 27 0.04 -17.29 15.79
CA LEU A 27 -0.03 -17.20 14.34
C LEU A 27 -1.36 -17.76 13.84
N TRP A 28 -2.01 -17.04 12.93
CA TRP A 28 -3.21 -17.55 12.25
C TRP A 28 -2.80 -18.68 11.29
N HIS A 29 -3.34 -19.88 11.49
CA HIS A 29 -2.93 -21.12 10.81
C HIS A 29 -1.43 -21.46 10.88
N GLY A 30 -0.69 -20.95 11.88
CA GLY A 30 0.76 -21.20 11.97
C GLY A 30 1.60 -20.47 10.91
N ILE A 31 1.00 -19.51 10.19
CA ILE A 31 1.66 -18.75 9.13
C ILE A 31 2.09 -17.39 9.66
N GLU A 32 3.37 -17.07 9.51
CA GLU A 32 3.89 -15.74 9.80
C GLU A 32 3.36 -14.74 8.78
N ARG A 33 2.86 -13.59 9.26
CA ARG A 33 2.31 -12.54 8.40
C ARG A 33 3.46 -11.71 7.83
N GLU A 34 3.54 -11.65 6.51
CA GLU A 34 4.43 -10.71 5.84
C GLU A 34 3.80 -9.32 5.74
N ILE A 35 4.58 -8.29 6.04
CA ILE A 35 4.16 -6.89 5.83
C ILE A 35 4.23 -6.60 4.33
N HIS A 36 3.06 -6.59 3.69
CA HIS A 36 2.96 -6.29 2.25
C HIS A 36 3.19 -4.80 1.94
N TYR A 37 2.75 -3.87 2.78
CA TYR A 37 2.98 -2.44 2.59
C TYR A 37 3.65 -1.85 3.83
N LYS A 38 4.69 -1.04 3.61
CA LYS A 38 5.38 -0.32 4.69
C LYS A 38 4.82 1.10 4.78
N PRO A 39 4.54 1.62 5.99
CA PRO A 39 4.15 3.01 6.14
C PRO A 39 5.34 3.93 5.83
N ASP A 40 5.08 5.07 5.18
CA ASP A 40 6.04 6.14 4.94
C ASP A 40 5.30 7.49 4.93
N GLY A 41 5.35 8.22 6.05
CA GLY A 41 4.55 9.42 6.25
C GLY A 41 3.05 9.15 6.15
N GLU A 42 2.37 9.83 5.22
CA GLU A 42 0.94 9.65 4.94
C GLU A 42 0.66 8.55 3.90
N ASP A 43 1.72 7.90 3.40
CA ASP A 43 1.63 6.93 2.32
C ASP A 43 1.85 5.49 2.80
N PHE A 44 1.31 4.54 2.04
CA PHE A 44 1.71 3.12 2.11
C PHE A 44 2.57 2.78 0.90
N VAL A 45 3.78 2.29 1.14
CA VAL A 45 4.79 2.04 0.11
C VAL A 45 5.01 0.55 -0.07
N LEU A 46 5.15 0.14 -1.33
CA LEU A 46 5.60 -1.20 -1.71
C LEU A 46 6.56 -1.11 -2.88
N VAL A 47 7.61 -1.92 -2.86
CA VAL A 47 8.55 -2.05 -3.96
C VAL A 47 8.39 -3.44 -4.58
N ASN A 48 8.26 -3.49 -5.90
CA ASN A 48 8.13 -4.71 -6.71
C ASN A 48 6.95 -5.60 -6.30
N GLY A 49 5.81 -4.97 -6.03
CA GLY A 49 4.56 -5.69 -5.83
C GLY A 49 4.03 -6.35 -7.11
N LYS A 50 3.03 -7.22 -6.97
CA LYS A 50 2.55 -8.09 -8.06
C LYS A 50 1.05 -8.02 -8.29
N ARG A 51 0.29 -7.42 -7.37
CA ARG A 51 -1.16 -7.38 -7.46
C ARG A 51 -1.61 -6.33 -8.48
N ARG A 52 -2.60 -6.68 -9.29
CA ARG A 52 -3.32 -5.75 -10.17
C ARG A 52 -4.67 -5.46 -9.56
N PHE A 53 -5.18 -4.25 -9.80
CA PHE A 53 -6.58 -3.89 -9.52
C PHE A 53 -7.02 -4.13 -8.06
N ASN A 54 -6.09 -4.11 -7.11
CA ASN A 54 -6.35 -4.33 -5.68
C ASN A 54 -6.62 -3.02 -4.91
N ARG A 55 -6.80 -1.90 -5.63
CA ARG A 55 -6.95 -0.56 -5.06
C ARG A 55 -7.94 0.28 -5.86
N ALA A 56 -9.18 0.35 -5.40
CA ALA A 56 -10.20 1.18 -6.01
C ALA A 56 -9.98 2.68 -5.69
N LEU A 57 -10.04 3.50 -6.72
CA LEU A 57 -10.08 4.95 -6.68
C LEU A 57 -11.49 5.39 -7.10
N TYR A 58 -12.26 5.81 -6.11
CA TYR A 58 -13.62 6.32 -6.30
C TYR A 58 -13.55 7.83 -6.55
N GLY A 59 -14.24 8.29 -7.60
CA GLY A 59 -14.30 9.70 -7.95
C GLY A 59 -15.54 10.39 -7.40
N GLY A 60 -16.72 9.96 -7.85
CA GLY A 60 -18.01 10.57 -7.51
C GLY A 60 -19.03 9.58 -6.98
N ASN A 61 -20.30 9.98 -6.95
CA ASN A 61 -21.43 9.20 -6.42
C ASN A 61 -22.03 8.18 -7.42
N THR A 62 -21.33 7.89 -8.53
CA THR A 62 -21.76 6.90 -9.52
C THR A 62 -21.05 5.57 -9.29
N ALA A 63 -21.42 4.52 -10.03
CA ALA A 63 -20.70 3.25 -10.02
C ALA A 63 -19.30 3.32 -10.64
N PHE A 64 -18.89 4.50 -11.15
CA PHE A 64 -17.57 4.71 -11.74
C PHE A 64 -16.47 4.53 -10.72
N ARG A 65 -15.46 3.74 -11.09
CA ARG A 65 -14.18 3.71 -10.39
C ARG A 65 -13.05 3.33 -11.34
N ALA A 66 -11.86 3.80 -11.02
CA ALA A 66 -10.63 3.23 -11.55
C ALA A 66 -10.05 2.29 -10.49
N GLU A 67 -9.64 1.09 -10.87
CA GLU A 67 -8.89 0.20 -10.00
C GLU A 67 -7.42 0.25 -10.38
N ALA A 68 -6.59 0.74 -9.46
CA ALA A 68 -5.14 0.70 -9.51
C ALA A 68 -4.63 -0.58 -8.84
N GLY A 69 -3.31 -0.81 -8.87
CA GLY A 69 -2.73 -1.91 -8.11
C GLY A 69 -1.29 -1.67 -7.71
N ASP A 70 -0.57 -2.74 -7.38
CA ASP A 70 0.87 -2.67 -7.12
C ASP A 70 1.64 -2.37 -8.41
N LEU A 71 1.05 -2.67 -9.56
CA LEU A 71 1.61 -2.47 -10.90
C LEU A 71 0.94 -1.27 -11.59
N PRO A 72 1.65 -0.52 -12.46
CA PRO A 72 1.15 0.64 -13.18
C PRO A 72 0.20 0.26 -14.34
N GLU A 73 -0.93 -0.33 -13.98
CA GLU A 73 -2.02 -0.73 -14.86
C GLU A 73 -3.35 -0.46 -14.16
N PHE A 74 -4.33 0.08 -14.90
CA PHE A 74 -5.58 0.55 -14.34
C PHE A 74 -6.77 -0.11 -15.01
N ALA A 75 -7.69 -0.69 -14.24
CA ALA A 75 -8.98 -1.14 -14.76
C ALA A 75 -10.01 -0.04 -14.58
N LEU A 76 -10.92 0.10 -15.55
CA LEU A 76 -12.00 1.08 -15.50
C LEU A 76 -13.33 0.33 -15.35
N TYR A 77 -14.20 0.80 -14.46
CA TYR A 77 -15.51 0.20 -14.23
C TYR A 77 -16.64 1.21 -14.41
N LEU A 78 -17.61 0.91 -15.29
CA LEU A 78 -18.81 1.69 -15.59
C LEU A 78 -19.94 0.80 -16.16
N PRO A 79 -21.11 0.67 -15.52
CA PRO A 79 -21.34 -0.15 -14.32
C PRO A 79 -20.79 -1.60 -14.37
N GLY A 80 -20.16 -2.02 -15.47
CA GLY A 80 -19.39 -3.27 -15.60
C GLY A 80 -17.90 -3.00 -15.88
N MET A 81 -17.16 -4.01 -16.32
CA MET A 81 -15.76 -3.85 -16.75
C MET A 81 -15.71 -3.04 -18.05
N GLY A 82 -15.12 -1.85 -17.98
CA GLY A 82 -14.98 -0.90 -19.10
C GLY A 82 -13.64 -0.98 -19.82
N GLY A 83 -12.83 -2.01 -19.53
CA GLY A 83 -11.48 -2.19 -20.08
C GLY A 83 -10.37 -1.82 -19.09
N ASN A 84 -9.14 -1.81 -19.58
CA ASN A 84 -7.95 -1.43 -18.82
C ASN A 84 -7.01 -0.53 -19.63
N LEU A 85 -6.34 0.36 -18.91
CA LEU A 85 -5.29 1.23 -19.40
C LEU A 85 -3.94 0.64 -19.03
N LYS A 86 -3.13 0.36 -20.06
CA LYS A 86 -1.75 -0.13 -19.96
C LYS A 86 -0.78 0.89 -20.54
N PHE A 87 0.39 0.96 -19.94
CA PHE A 87 1.49 1.81 -20.39
C PHE A 87 2.68 0.96 -20.82
N GLY A 88 3.29 1.33 -21.93
CA GLY A 88 4.49 0.68 -22.44
C GLY A 88 5.64 1.68 -22.61
N LEU A 89 6.87 1.21 -22.36
CA LEU A 89 8.10 1.87 -22.72
C LEU A 89 8.55 1.40 -24.09
N ILE A 90 9.02 2.33 -24.91
CA ILE A 90 9.64 2.04 -26.20
C ILE A 90 10.92 2.86 -26.29
N ARG A 91 12.03 2.19 -26.61
CA ARG A 91 13.31 2.84 -26.93
C ARG A 91 14.02 2.06 -28.02
N ASN A 92 14.31 2.72 -29.13
CA ASN A 92 14.87 2.10 -30.33
C ASN A 92 14.02 0.90 -30.78
N ARG A 93 14.61 -0.30 -30.84
CA ARG A 93 13.94 -1.55 -31.23
C ARG A 93 13.47 -2.40 -30.04
N LYS A 94 13.48 -1.85 -28.83
CA LYS A 94 13.04 -2.54 -27.61
C LYS A 94 11.77 -1.90 -27.09
N SER A 95 10.86 -2.74 -26.60
CA SER A 95 9.65 -2.31 -25.90
C SER A 95 9.42 -3.20 -24.67
N LYS A 96 8.72 -2.65 -23.68
CA LYS A 96 8.40 -3.35 -22.43
C LYS A 96 7.13 -2.74 -21.82
N TRP A 97 6.25 -3.55 -21.25
CA TRP A 97 5.14 -3.01 -20.46
C TRP A 97 5.67 -2.44 -19.14
N LEU A 98 5.12 -1.32 -18.65
CA LEU A 98 5.54 -0.76 -17.36
C LEU A 98 5.31 -1.73 -16.18
N THR A 99 4.39 -2.68 -16.33
CA THR A 99 4.16 -3.75 -15.35
C THR A 99 5.28 -4.78 -15.27
N GLU A 100 6.22 -4.76 -16.21
CA GLU A 100 7.40 -5.64 -16.28
C GLU A 100 8.71 -4.87 -16.00
N ALA A 101 8.61 -3.61 -15.54
CA ALA A 101 9.78 -2.78 -15.27
C ALA A 101 10.65 -3.37 -14.15
N ASP A 102 11.97 -3.11 -14.23
CA ASP A 102 12.95 -3.71 -13.31
C ASP A 102 12.72 -3.33 -11.85
N LYS A 103 12.27 -2.10 -11.60
CA LYS A 103 11.85 -1.63 -10.27
C LYS A 103 10.60 -0.75 -10.36
N ILE A 104 9.59 -1.11 -9.57
CA ILE A 104 8.35 -0.35 -9.41
C ILE A 104 8.18 -0.06 -7.93
N GLU A 105 8.24 1.20 -7.54
CA GLU A 105 7.80 1.64 -6.21
C GLU A 105 6.40 2.24 -6.32
N THR A 106 5.47 1.69 -5.54
CA THR A 106 4.07 2.10 -5.53
C THR A 106 3.73 2.74 -4.21
N ARG A 107 3.19 3.95 -4.26
CA ARG A 107 2.78 4.74 -3.09
C ARG A 107 1.28 4.97 -3.14
N TYR A 108 0.59 4.47 -2.12
CA TYR A 108 -0.83 4.74 -1.90
C TYR A 108 -0.96 5.91 -0.94
N ARG A 109 -1.55 6.99 -1.45
CA ARG A 109 -1.95 8.16 -0.69
C ARG A 109 -3.48 8.22 -0.66
N PRO A 110 -4.13 8.80 0.36
CA PRO A 110 -5.58 9.01 0.32
C PRO A 110 -6.01 9.65 -1.01
N GLY A 111 -6.89 8.95 -1.74
CA GLY A 111 -7.42 9.40 -3.03
C GLY A 111 -6.48 9.30 -4.24
N SER A 112 -5.25 8.79 -4.11
CA SER A 112 -4.32 8.68 -5.25
C SER A 112 -3.32 7.52 -5.14
N VAL A 113 -2.82 7.08 -6.29
CA VAL A 113 -1.71 6.13 -6.38
C VAL A 113 -0.62 6.76 -7.22
N ARG A 114 0.64 6.67 -6.75
CA ARG A 114 1.82 7.12 -7.49
C ARG A 114 2.76 5.95 -7.73
N TYR A 115 3.41 5.96 -8.87
CA TYR A 115 4.39 4.95 -9.25
C TYR A 115 5.70 5.64 -9.61
N THR A 116 6.79 5.22 -8.96
CA THR A 116 8.14 5.55 -9.37
C THR A 116 8.74 4.33 -10.06
N ILE A 117 9.14 4.51 -11.33
CA ILE A 117 9.56 3.39 -12.18
C ILE A 117 10.99 3.61 -12.63
N LYS A 118 11.82 2.59 -12.42
CA LYS A 118 13.19 2.50 -12.95
C LYS A 118 13.30 1.25 -13.80
N ASP A 119 13.93 1.41 -14.95
CA ASP A 119 14.07 0.33 -15.93
C ASP A 119 15.34 0.53 -16.75
N GLY A 120 16.00 -0.55 -17.16
CA GLY A 120 17.14 -0.49 -18.06
C GLY A 120 16.86 0.24 -19.38
N LEU A 121 15.61 0.28 -19.85
CA LEU A 121 15.22 1.10 -21.01
C LEU A 121 15.29 2.61 -20.74
N LEU A 122 15.22 3.04 -19.48
CA LEU A 122 15.35 4.44 -19.05
C LEU A 122 16.80 4.84 -18.70
N GLU A 123 17.74 3.91 -18.73
CA GLU A 123 19.14 4.10 -18.30
C GLU A 123 19.22 4.69 -16.88
N GLN A 124 19.77 5.90 -16.71
CA GLN A 124 19.84 6.59 -15.42
C GLN A 124 18.57 7.40 -15.09
N GLY A 125 17.58 7.41 -15.99
CA GLY A 125 16.31 8.10 -15.83
C GLY A 125 15.29 7.33 -14.98
N GLU A 126 14.23 8.04 -14.60
CA GLU A 126 13.08 7.49 -13.86
C GLU A 126 11.78 8.15 -14.33
N LEU A 127 10.66 7.43 -14.20
CA LEU A 127 9.30 7.98 -14.36
C LEU A 127 8.65 8.12 -12.99
N ASN A 128 7.99 9.26 -12.72
CA ASN A 128 7.33 9.59 -11.46
C ASN A 128 5.98 10.27 -11.67
#